data_AF-A0A378B980-F1
#
_entry.id   AF-A0A378B980-F1
#
_cell.length_a   1.000
_cell.length_b   1.000
_cell.length_c   1.000
_cell.angle_alpha   90.00
_cell.angle_beta   90.00
_cell.angle_gamma   90.00
#
_symmetry.space_group_name_H-M   'P 1'
#
loop_
_entity.id
_entity.type
_entity.pdbx_description
1 polymer ?
#
loop_
_entity_poly.entity_id
_entity_poly.type
_entity_poly.pdbx_seq_one_letter_code
_entity_poly.pdbx_strand_id
1 'polypeptide(L)'
;MLYGISELPEIINEANGRPVFSDRQLPRFSIAYTGNIVGVALTTEGDCGLDMELQRTVRSHDADRHNFSNNENLWINMGLPRTWWETQKSMFNLP
;
A
#
# COMPACT_ATOMS: atom_id res chain seq x y z
N MET A 1 -12.69 17.88 -10.76
CA MET A 1 -13.14 16.48 -10.90
C MET A 1 -11.97 15.68 -11.45
N LEU A 2 -11.49 14.66 -10.72
CA LEU A 2 -10.37 13.83 -11.18
C LEU A 2 -10.90 12.93 -12.33
N TYR A 3 -10.25 12.97 -13.50
CA TYR A 3 -10.63 12.25 -14.73
C TYR A 3 -11.98 12.61 -15.39
N GLY A 4 -12.67 13.67 -14.95
CA GLY A 4 -13.91 14.11 -15.59
C GLY A 4 -15.10 13.14 -15.43
N ILE A 5 -15.02 12.20 -14.49
CA ILE A 5 -16.09 11.25 -14.17
C ILE A 5 -16.87 11.76 -12.95
N SER A 6 -18.19 11.96 -13.12
CA SER A 6 -19.07 12.55 -12.09
C SER A 6 -19.62 11.52 -11.10
N GLU A 7 -19.68 10.27 -11.52
CA GLU A 7 -20.25 9.16 -10.75
C GLU A 7 -19.23 8.03 -10.64
N LEU A 8 -19.20 7.35 -9.50
CA LEU A 8 -18.30 6.22 -9.33
C LEU A 8 -18.63 5.13 -10.37
N PRO A 9 -17.69 4.77 -11.27
CA PRO A 9 -17.94 3.71 -12.24
C PRO A 9 -18.21 2.37 -11.56
N GLU A 10 -18.88 1.48 -12.26
CA GLU A 10 -19.21 0.15 -11.74
C GLU A 10 -17.93 -0.62 -11.35
N ILE A 11 -17.94 -1.16 -10.13
CA ILE A 11 -16.86 -1.96 -9.57
C ILE A 11 -17.28 -3.43 -9.57
N ILE A 12 -16.41 -4.28 -10.12
CA ILE A 12 -16.53 -5.74 -10.09
C ILE A 12 -15.33 -6.34 -9.35
N ASN A 13 -15.50 -7.54 -8.82
CA ASN A 13 -14.40 -8.30 -8.25
C ASN A 13 -13.85 -9.27 -9.30
N GLU A 14 -12.54 -9.24 -9.53
CA GLU A 14 -11.84 -10.28 -10.28
C GLU A 14 -11.89 -11.63 -9.51
N ALA A 15 -11.54 -12.74 -10.17
CA ALA A 15 -11.58 -14.07 -9.57
C ALA A 15 -10.69 -14.23 -8.31
N ASN A 16 -9.66 -13.39 -8.18
CA ASN A 16 -8.78 -13.30 -7.01
C ASN A 16 -9.34 -12.42 -5.87
N GLY A 17 -10.54 -11.86 -6.04
CA GLY A 17 -11.17 -10.93 -5.09
C GLY A 17 -10.72 -9.47 -5.20
N ARG A 18 -9.85 -9.13 -6.16
CA ARG A 18 -9.40 -7.75 -6.36
C ARG A 18 -10.53 -6.90 -6.98
N PRO A 19 -10.92 -5.78 -6.35
CA PRO A 19 -11.90 -4.86 -6.94
C PRO A 19 -11.26 -4.09 -8.09
N VAL A 20 -11.99 -3.97 -9.20
CA VAL A 20 -11.59 -3.26 -10.42
C VAL A 20 -12.81 -2.60 -11.05
N PHE A 21 -12.62 -1.58 -11.88
CA PHE A 21 -13.73 -1.07 -12.69
C PHE A 21 -14.12 -2.10 -13.76
N SER A 22 -15.43 -2.18 -14.07
CA SER A 22 -15.91 -3.09 -15.13
C SER A 22 -15.36 -2.71 -16.50
N ASP A 23 -15.21 -1.41 -16.77
CA ASP A 23 -14.50 -0.89 -17.94
C ASP A 23 -12.97 -0.94 -17.74
N ARG A 24 -12.29 -1.72 -18.59
CA ARG A 24 -10.84 -1.91 -18.58
C ARG A 24 -10.05 -0.70 -19.10
N GLN A 25 -10.71 0.28 -19.72
CA GLN A 25 -10.06 1.53 -20.15
C GLN A 25 -9.92 2.53 -18.99
N LEU A 26 -10.63 2.31 -17.88
CA LEU A 26 -10.52 3.15 -16.70
C LEU A 26 -9.24 2.84 -15.91
N PRO A 27 -8.71 3.82 -15.14
CA PRO A 27 -7.53 3.65 -14.30
C PRO A 27 -7.65 2.46 -13.34
N ARG A 28 -6.54 1.76 -13.11
CA ARG A 28 -6.48 0.76 -12.04
C ARG A 28 -6.48 1.48 -10.69
N PHE A 29 -7.06 0.85 -9.69
CA PHE A 29 -7.08 1.38 -8.34
C PHE A 29 -6.76 0.31 -7.30
N SER A 30 -6.47 0.78 -6.09
CA SER A 30 -6.43 -0.01 -4.87
C SER A 30 -7.09 0.77 -3.75
N ILE A 31 -7.88 0.09 -2.93
CA ILE A 31 -8.60 0.68 -1.81
C ILE A 31 -8.14 -0.01 -0.52
N ALA A 32 -7.88 0.80 0.49
CA ALA A 32 -7.58 0.33 1.84
C ALA A 32 -8.43 1.10 2.84
N TYR A 33 -8.67 0.50 4.00
CA TYR A 33 -9.35 1.16 5.10
C TYR A 33 -8.65 0.80 6.41
N THR A 34 -8.50 1.78 7.29
CA THR A 34 -7.98 1.54 8.63
C THR A 34 -8.59 2.53 9.62
N GLY A 35 -9.14 2.01 10.72
CA GLY A 35 -9.97 2.79 11.63
C GLY A 35 -11.13 3.47 10.90
N ASN A 36 -11.12 4.80 10.89
CA ASN A 36 -12.12 5.66 10.24
C ASN A 36 -11.63 6.31 8.94
N ILE A 37 -10.48 5.87 8.40
CA ILE A 37 -9.88 6.41 7.18
C ILE A 37 -10.05 5.41 6.05
N VAL A 38 -10.55 5.89 4.91
CA VAL A 38 -10.56 5.17 3.64
C VAL A 38 -9.57 5.86 2.70
N GLY A 39 -8.69 5.08 2.11
CA GLY A 39 -7.70 5.55 1.15
C GLY A 39 -7.91 4.86 -0.18
N VAL A 40 -7.70 5.61 -1.26
CA VAL A 40 -7.76 5.11 -2.64
C VAL A 40 -6.49 5.54 -3.36
N ALA A 41 -5.74 4.57 -3.88
CA ALA A 41 -4.68 4.82 -4.85
C ALA A 41 -5.24 4.59 -6.26
N LEU A 42 -4.96 5.52 -7.16
CA LEU A 42 -5.33 5.44 -8.57
C LEU A 42 -4.04 5.53 -9.40
N THR A 43 -3.92 4.69 -10.41
CA THR A 43 -2.79 4.75 -11.35
C THR A 43 -3.27 4.81 -12.78
N THR A 44 -2.63 5.68 -13.57
CA THR A 44 -2.86 5.80 -15.01
C THR A 44 -2.09 4.74 -15.80
N GLU A 45 -1.04 4.16 -15.21
CA GLU A 45 -0.20 3.15 -15.84
C GLU A 45 0.15 2.04 -14.84
N GLY A 46 0.14 0.79 -15.32
CA GLY A 46 0.45 -0.38 -14.49
C GLY A 46 -0.56 -0.64 -13.37
N ASP A 47 -0.09 -1.28 -12.30
CA ASP A 47 -0.87 -1.60 -11.10
C ASP A 47 -0.36 -0.80 -9.90
N CYS A 48 -1.28 -0.46 -8.99
CA CYS A 48 -0.97 0.13 -7.70
C CYS A 48 -1.52 -0.72 -6.56
N GLY A 49 -0.83 -0.71 -5.42
CA GLY A 49 -1.28 -1.28 -4.16
C GLY A 49 -1.25 -0.20 -3.08
N LEU A 50 -2.33 -0.10 -2.31
CA LEU A 50 -2.40 0.72 -1.12
C LEU A 50 -2.67 -0.21 0.06
N ASP A 51 -1.85 -0.08 1.10
CA ASP A 51 -2.05 -0.73 2.38
C ASP A 51 -1.96 0.33 3.48
N MET A 52 -2.85 0.24 4.47
CA MET A 52 -2.93 1.22 5.55
C MET A 52 -3.09 0.52 6.88
N GLU A 53 -2.17 0.82 7.80
CA GLU A 53 -2.15 0.24 9.13
C GLU A 53 -2.07 1.32 10.20
N LEU A 54 -2.84 1.15 11.28
CA LEU A 54 -2.77 2.02 12.45
C LEU A 54 -1.70 1.54 13.41
N GLN A 55 -0.72 2.39 13.70
CA GLN A 55 0.28 2.10 14.72
C GLN A 55 -0.39 2.04 16.11
N ARG A 56 -0.47 0.85 16.70
CA ARG A 56 -1.04 0.65 18.03
C ARG A 56 0.03 0.82 19.11
N THR A 57 -0.21 1.68 20.10
CA THR A 57 0.72 1.94 21.23
C THR A 57 0.83 0.75 22.19
N VAL A 58 -0.18 -0.12 22.25
CA VAL A 58 -0.17 -1.30 23.11
C VAL A 58 0.25 -2.51 22.29
N ARG A 59 1.48 -2.98 22.51
CA ARG A 59 1.99 -4.24 21.96
C ARG A 59 1.30 -5.42 22.67
N SER A 60 0.08 -5.75 22.28
CA SER A 60 -0.45 -7.09 22.56
C SER A 60 0.42 -8.09 21.79
N HIS A 61 0.84 -9.18 22.44
CA HIS A 61 1.73 -10.23 21.93
C HIS A 61 1.34 -10.85 20.55
N ASP A 62 0.16 -10.52 20.00
CA ASP A 62 -0.31 -10.96 18.67
C ASP A 62 0.06 -10.00 17.51
N ALA A 63 0.68 -8.85 17.79
CA ALA A 63 1.14 -7.91 16.76
C ALA A 63 2.33 -8.44 15.92
N ASP A 64 2.92 -9.57 16.32
CA ASP A 64 4.07 -10.22 15.68
C ASP A 64 3.67 -11.16 14.52
N ARG A 65 2.48 -10.97 13.93
CA ARG A 65 2.04 -11.79 12.78
C ARG A 65 2.75 -11.48 11.46
N HIS A 66 3.48 -10.38 11.38
CA HIS A 66 4.28 -10.08 10.20
C HIS A 66 5.61 -10.82 10.30
N ASN A 67 5.78 -11.86 9.49
CA ASN A 67 7.04 -12.60 9.38
C ASN A 67 8.05 -11.76 8.58
N PHE A 68 8.68 -10.80 9.26
CA PHE A 68 9.81 -10.07 8.70
C PHE A 68 11.01 -11.01 8.57
N SER A 69 11.72 -10.90 7.45
CA SER A 69 13.04 -11.50 7.26
C SER A 69 14.05 -10.94 8.27
N ASN A 70 15.20 -11.62 8.42
CA ASN A 70 16.27 -11.15 9.30
C ASN A 70 16.75 -9.73 8.94
N ASN A 71 16.84 -9.40 7.65
CA ASN A 71 17.26 -8.07 7.20
C ASN A 71 16.22 -7.00 7.55
N GLU A 72 14.93 -7.29 7.37
CA GLU A 72 13.86 -6.37 7.72
C GLU A 72 13.81 -6.11 9.23
N ASN A 73 13.94 -7.16 10.05
CA ASN A 73 14.04 -7.02 11.51
C ASN A 73 15.23 -6.16 11.93
N LEU A 74 16.39 -6.35 11.30
CA LEU A 74 17.56 -5.50 11.55
C LEU A 74 17.26 -4.03 11.22
N TRP A 75 16.65 -3.74 10.08
CA TRP A 75 16.30 -2.37 9.68
C TRP A 75 15.28 -1.72 10.61
N ILE A 76 14.24 -2.45 11.00
CA ILE A 76 13.22 -1.99 11.94
C ILE A 76 13.86 -1.66 13.30
N ASN A 77 14.71 -2.54 13.80
CA ASN A 77 15.36 -2.39 15.11
C ASN A 77 16.41 -1.29 15.15
N MET A 78 17.11 -1.02 14.04
CA MET A 78 18.07 0.08 13.98
C MET A 78 17.38 1.45 14.04
N GLY A 79 16.07 1.54 13.77
CA GLY A 79 15.31 2.79 13.85
C GLY A 79 15.88 3.91 12.96
N LEU A 80 16.55 3.54 11.86
CA LEU A 80 17.25 4.50 11.03
C LEU A 80 16.25 5.49 10.41
N PRO A 81 16.55 6.80 10.43
CA PRO A 81 15.72 7.80 9.77
C PRO A 81 15.51 7.45 8.29
N ARG A 82 14.35 7.83 7.74
CA ARG A 82 13.97 7.60 6.34
C ARG A 82 15.03 8.10 5.32
N THR A 83 15.87 9.06 5.71
CA THR A 83 17.00 9.59 4.93
C THR A 83 18.17 8.60 4.78
N TRP A 84 18.35 7.68 5.73
CA TRP A 84 19.37 6.62 5.64
C TRP A 84 18.99 5.55 4.63
N TRP A 85 17.70 5.28 4.47
CA TRP A 85 17.18 4.38 3.44
C TRP A 85 17.47 4.89 2.01
N GLU A 86 17.26 6.19 1.77
CA GLU A 86 17.59 6.82 0.47
C GLU A 86 19.08 6.74 0.16
N THR A 87 19.92 6.91 1.18
CA THR A 87 21.39 6.80 1.06
C THR A 87 21.83 5.37 0.74
N GLN A 88 21.20 4.35 1.35
CA GLN A 88 21.48 2.94 1.10
C GLN A 88 21.05 2.48 -0.30
N LYS A 89 19.87 2.91 -0.79
CA LYS A 89 19.44 2.61 -2.18
C LYS A 89 20.47 3.10 -3.19
N SER A 90 20.97 4.32 -3.01
CA SER A 90 21.99 4.91 -3.87
C SER A 90 23.33 4.17 -3.82
N MET A 91 23.71 3.58 -2.68
CA MET A 91 24.97 2.85 -2.54
C MET A 91 24.92 1.45 -3.15
N PHE A 92 23.75 0.79 -3.12
CA PHE A 92 23.64 -0.63 -3.52
C PHE A 92 22.89 -0.86 -4.84
N ASN A 93 22.44 0.20 -5.53
CA ASN A 93 21.73 0.10 -6.81
C ASN A 93 20.56 -0.91 -6.77
N LEU A 94 19.91 -1.02 -5.60
CA LEU A 94 18.72 -1.83 -5.43
C LEU A 94 17.54 -1.10 -6.10
N PRO A 95 16.63 -1.81 -6.78
CA PRO A 95 15.50 -1.19 -7.49
C PRO A 95 14.60 -0.35 -6.58
#